data_AF-A0A1X9YU90-F1
#
_entry.id   AF-A0A1X9YU90-F1
#
_cell.length_a   1.000
_cell.length_b   1.000
_cell.length_c   1.000
_cell.angle_alpha   90.00
_cell.angle_beta   90.00
_cell.angle_gamma   90.00
#
_symmetry.space_group_name_H-M   'P 1'
#
loop_
_entity.id
_entity.type
_entity.pdbx_description
1 polymer ?
#
loop_
_entity_poly.entity_id
_entity_poly.type
_entity_poly.pdbx_seq_one_letter_code
_entity_poly.pdbx_strand_id
1 'polypeptide(L)'
;MGCDKAEEQQEVNPFAASQSKNFGTDPSSCEIIEFEEDTPVETSHGTVTTVYSQNTPVRVSAHYRMFQDRYFRQNTALLFDTSAPDRRNQDFKTPSPAAIRPMGNVLTVGRSNSKFASLYDRGSSIELDFSAMGSITLKGLHVLDITEDEADSRLELLDKEGEVIKTMPLPVTGAYGATRLRVDTPGVAKLRVVFGNENSRSGGGAIDVIEFCRD
;
A
#
# COMPACT_ATOMS: atom_id res chain seq x y z
N MET A 1 -15.78 -9.37 -58.79
CA MET A 1 -14.51 -9.92 -58.27
C MET A 1 -13.63 -8.72 -58.01
N GLY A 2 -13.32 -8.27 -56.80
CA GLY A 2 -13.30 -8.85 -55.46
C GLY A 2 -12.05 -8.25 -54.81
N CYS A 3 -12.18 -7.59 -53.66
CA CYS A 3 -11.13 -7.33 -52.66
C CYS A 3 -11.67 -6.35 -51.60
N ASP A 4 -12.58 -6.85 -50.75
CA ASP A 4 -12.79 -6.24 -49.44
C ASP A 4 -11.71 -6.78 -48.52
N LYS A 5 -10.78 -5.92 -48.10
CA LYS A 5 -9.87 -6.24 -47.00
C LYS A 5 -10.66 -6.10 -45.71
N ALA A 6 -10.95 -7.23 -45.09
CA ALA A 6 -11.36 -7.28 -43.69
C ALA A 6 -10.17 -6.81 -42.84
N GLU A 7 -10.31 -5.66 -42.19
CA GLU A 7 -9.49 -5.30 -41.05
C GLU A 7 -9.96 -6.17 -39.87
N GLU A 8 -9.11 -7.12 -39.46
CA GLU A 8 -9.25 -7.81 -38.19
C GLU A 8 -9.19 -6.77 -37.07
N GLN A 9 -10.37 -6.42 -36.53
CA GLN A 9 -10.46 -5.71 -35.26
C GLN A 9 -9.92 -6.67 -34.19
N GLN A 10 -8.71 -6.37 -33.71
CA GLN A 10 -8.19 -6.99 -32.49
C GLN A 10 -9.21 -6.77 -31.37
N GLU A 11 -9.81 -7.87 -30.94
CA GLU A 11 -10.73 -7.94 -29.82
C GLU A 11 -9.93 -7.57 -28.56
N VAL A 12 -9.94 -6.29 -28.20
CA VAL A 12 -9.31 -5.79 -26.98
C VAL A 12 -10.14 -6.35 -25.83
N ASN A 13 -9.72 -7.47 -25.27
CA ASN A 13 -10.38 -8.06 -24.11
C ASN A 13 -10.29 -7.04 -22.95
N PRO A 14 -11.40 -6.41 -22.53
CA PRO A 14 -11.39 -5.33 -21.55
C PRO A 14 -10.98 -5.83 -20.15
N PHE A 15 -10.82 -7.14 -19.97
CA PHE A 15 -10.37 -7.78 -18.73
C PHE A 15 -8.90 -8.19 -18.75
N ALA A 16 -8.17 -8.02 -19.85
CA ALA A 16 -6.73 -8.29 -19.94
C ALA A 16 -5.88 -7.04 -19.60
N ALA A 17 -6.40 -6.18 -18.73
CA ALA A 17 -5.68 -5.02 -18.24
C ALA A 17 -4.74 -5.44 -17.10
N SER A 18 -3.57 -5.97 -17.44
CA SER A 18 -2.35 -5.80 -16.62
C SER A 18 -1.91 -4.32 -16.70
N GLN A 19 -2.84 -3.39 -16.44
CA GLN A 19 -2.54 -1.98 -16.38
C GLN A 19 -1.77 -1.77 -15.08
N SER A 20 -0.44 -1.71 -15.22
CA SER A 20 0.47 -1.20 -14.19
C SER A 20 -0.20 -0.03 -13.48
N LYS A 21 -0.21 -0.04 -12.15
CA LYS A 21 -1.04 0.82 -11.31
C LYS A 21 -0.58 2.29 -11.31
N ASN A 22 -0.25 2.86 -12.46
CA ASN A 22 0.47 4.11 -12.58
C ASN A 22 -0.41 5.32 -12.29
N PHE A 23 0.23 6.32 -11.73
CA PHE A 23 -0.36 7.58 -11.31
C PHE A 23 -0.51 8.62 -12.45
N GLY A 24 -0.37 8.19 -13.70
CA GLY A 24 -0.32 9.04 -14.89
C GLY A 24 0.99 9.83 -15.01
N THR A 25 2.06 9.36 -14.36
CA THR A 25 3.37 10.01 -14.31
C THR A 25 4.34 9.44 -15.33
N ASP A 26 5.32 10.26 -15.70
CA ASP A 26 6.35 9.93 -16.68
C ASP A 26 7.24 8.80 -16.15
N PRO A 27 7.17 7.59 -16.76
CA PRO A 27 7.89 6.41 -16.29
C PRO A 27 9.43 6.53 -16.44
N SER A 28 9.93 7.62 -17.02
CA SER A 28 11.36 7.85 -17.20
C SER A 28 12.09 8.41 -15.96
N SER A 29 11.36 8.91 -14.95
CA SER A 29 11.99 9.54 -13.76
C SER A 29 11.43 9.07 -12.41
N CYS A 30 10.25 8.45 -12.37
CA CYS A 30 9.60 8.02 -11.14
C CYS A 30 9.28 6.53 -11.16
N GLU A 31 9.47 5.89 -10.01
CA GLU A 31 9.23 4.48 -9.75
C GLU A 31 7.93 4.28 -8.99
N ILE A 32 7.36 3.10 -9.17
CA ILE A 32 6.16 2.64 -8.48
C ILE A 32 6.46 1.31 -7.81
N ILE A 33 6.07 1.20 -6.55
CA ILE A 33 5.98 -0.08 -5.84
C ILE A 33 4.50 -0.43 -5.77
N GLU A 34 4.14 -1.53 -6.41
CA GLU A 34 2.86 -2.22 -6.26
C GLU A 34 3.14 -3.61 -5.65
N PHE A 35 2.12 -4.29 -5.11
CA PHE A 35 2.32 -5.56 -4.41
C PHE A 35 1.84 -6.78 -5.21
N GLU A 36 1.81 -6.68 -6.54
CA GLU A 36 1.36 -7.74 -7.45
C GLU A 36 2.43 -8.83 -7.69
N GLU A 37 2.04 -9.94 -8.33
CA GLU A 37 2.88 -11.15 -8.51
C GLU A 37 4.28 -10.88 -9.09
N ASP A 38 4.43 -9.87 -9.93
CA ASP A 38 5.70 -9.52 -10.57
C ASP A 38 6.65 -8.69 -9.67
N THR A 39 6.17 -8.21 -8.51
CA THR A 39 7.01 -7.44 -7.59
C THR A 39 7.80 -8.37 -6.69
N PRO A 40 9.15 -8.37 -6.76
CA PRO A 40 9.94 -9.23 -5.90
C PRO A 40 9.73 -8.84 -4.44
N VAL A 41 9.30 -9.80 -3.63
CA VAL A 41 9.09 -9.63 -2.20
C VAL A 41 9.85 -10.69 -1.42
N GLU A 42 10.65 -10.27 -0.45
CA GLU A 42 11.20 -11.19 0.53
C GLU A 42 10.21 -11.37 1.67
N THR A 43 10.04 -12.63 2.09
CA THR A 43 9.25 -12.96 3.26
C THR A 43 10.09 -13.69 4.28
N SER A 44 9.88 -13.34 5.55
CA SER A 44 10.43 -14.06 6.69
C SER A 44 9.29 -14.50 7.58
N HIS A 45 9.21 -15.80 7.86
CA HIS A 45 8.14 -16.40 8.65
C HIS A 45 6.73 -16.01 8.14
N GLY A 46 6.55 -15.87 6.82
CA GLY A 46 5.25 -15.49 6.23
C GLY A 46 4.89 -14.00 6.37
N THR A 47 5.84 -13.14 6.73
CA THR A 47 5.67 -11.68 6.76
C THR A 47 6.54 -11.01 5.72
N VAL A 48 6.04 -9.95 5.08
CA VAL A 48 6.77 -9.19 4.07
C VAL A 48 7.86 -8.36 4.75
N THR A 49 9.12 -8.64 4.46
CA THR A 49 10.25 -7.91 5.06
C THR A 49 10.90 -6.93 4.10
N THR A 50 10.79 -7.17 2.80
CA THR A 50 11.43 -6.34 1.79
C THR A 50 10.63 -6.42 0.49
N VAL A 51 10.49 -5.28 -0.17
CA VAL A 51 10.00 -5.17 -1.55
C VAL A 51 11.11 -4.54 -2.38
N TYR A 52 11.19 -4.84 -3.68
CA TYR A 52 12.23 -4.27 -4.54
C TYR A 52 11.66 -3.29 -5.54
N SER A 53 12.39 -2.18 -5.75
CA SER A 53 12.17 -1.28 -6.87
C SER A 53 13.47 -1.18 -7.67
N GLN A 54 13.43 -1.62 -8.93
CA GLN A 54 14.59 -1.73 -9.82
C GLN A 54 15.82 -2.38 -9.15
N ASN A 55 15.62 -3.53 -8.48
CA ASN A 55 16.64 -4.26 -7.70
C ASN A 55 17.19 -3.55 -6.44
N THR A 56 16.67 -2.37 -6.09
CA THR A 56 17.01 -1.72 -4.81
C THR A 56 15.99 -2.14 -3.74
N PRO A 57 16.43 -2.66 -2.59
CA PRO A 57 15.52 -3.10 -1.54
C PRO A 57 14.90 -1.92 -0.79
N VAL A 58 13.60 -1.98 -0.58
CA VAL A 58 12.83 -1.14 0.35
C VAL A 58 12.39 -2.04 1.50
N ARG A 59 12.89 -1.78 2.70
CA ARG A 59 12.52 -2.63 3.86
C ARG A 59 11.12 -2.29 4.31
N VAL A 60 10.37 -3.33 4.65
CA VAL A 60 9.01 -3.21 5.14
C VAL A 60 8.96 -3.67 6.58
N SER A 61 8.38 -2.85 7.43
CA SER A 61 8.03 -3.22 8.79
C SER A 61 6.60 -2.81 9.07
N ALA A 62 5.79 -3.71 9.59
CA ALA A 62 4.48 -3.37 10.08
C ALA A 62 4.28 -3.96 11.47
N HIS A 63 3.56 -3.22 12.29
CA HIS A 63 3.35 -3.58 13.68
C HIS A 63 1.92 -3.25 14.08
N TYR A 64 1.26 -4.20 14.72
CA TYR A 64 -0.03 -3.93 15.36
C TYR A 64 0.18 -3.28 16.73
N ARG A 65 -0.77 -2.42 17.11
CA ARG A 65 -0.75 -1.75 18.41
C ARG A 65 -1.21 -2.69 19.52
N MET A 66 -0.45 -2.73 20.59
CA MET A 66 -0.78 -3.37 21.86
C MET A 66 -1.40 -2.33 22.82
N PHE A 67 -1.42 -2.61 24.12
CA PHE A 67 -1.91 -1.68 25.13
C PHE A 67 -0.95 -0.49 25.33
N GLN A 68 -1.49 0.72 25.60
CA GLN A 68 -0.75 1.96 25.90
C GLN A 68 0.27 2.36 24.82
N ASP A 69 -0.15 2.44 23.55
CA ASP A 69 0.69 2.90 22.42
C ASP A 69 1.97 2.11 22.17
N ARG A 70 2.08 0.92 22.75
CA ARG A 70 3.19 0.01 22.46
C ARG A 70 2.86 -0.80 21.24
N TYR A 71 3.76 -0.83 20.26
CA TYR A 71 3.62 -1.68 19.09
C TYR A 71 4.28 -3.04 19.32
N PHE A 72 3.70 -4.09 18.72
CA PHE A 72 4.31 -5.42 18.75
C PHE A 72 5.68 -5.38 18.07
N ARG A 73 6.69 -6.02 18.66
CA ARG A 73 8.09 -5.85 18.22
C ARG A 73 8.44 -6.61 16.94
N GLN A 74 7.70 -7.67 16.64
CA GLN A 74 7.96 -8.45 15.44
C GLN A 74 7.23 -7.83 14.26
N ASN A 75 7.81 -7.97 13.08
CA ASN A 75 7.15 -7.59 11.84
C ASN A 75 5.89 -8.45 11.65
N THR A 76 4.79 -7.81 11.30
CA THR A 76 3.51 -8.43 10.99
C THR A 76 2.94 -7.90 9.67
N ALA A 77 3.82 -7.41 8.78
CA ALA A 77 3.46 -6.99 7.44
C ALA A 77 2.98 -8.18 6.60
N LEU A 78 1.87 -7.99 5.91
CA LEU A 78 1.23 -9.04 5.14
C LEU A 78 0.65 -8.48 3.84
N LEU A 79 0.78 -9.24 2.75
CA LEU A 79 0.04 -8.97 1.52
C LEU A 79 -1.32 -9.62 1.62
N PHE A 80 -2.36 -8.82 1.38
CA PHE A 80 -3.74 -9.28 1.36
C PHE A 80 -4.31 -9.10 -0.04
N ASP A 81 -4.83 -10.19 -0.61
CA ASP A 81 -5.51 -10.17 -1.91
C ASP A 81 -6.96 -9.72 -1.74
N THR A 82 -7.23 -8.49 -2.15
CA THR A 82 -8.56 -7.88 -2.13
C THR A 82 -9.51 -8.43 -3.20
N SER A 83 -9.01 -9.16 -4.18
CA SER A 83 -9.79 -9.79 -5.25
C SER A 83 -10.35 -11.16 -4.83
N ALA A 84 -9.65 -11.86 -3.94
CA ALA A 84 -10.01 -13.18 -3.44
C ALA A 84 -9.92 -13.27 -1.90
N PRO A 85 -10.70 -12.47 -1.15
CA PRO A 85 -10.62 -12.48 0.31
C PRO A 85 -11.07 -13.82 0.90
N ASP A 86 -10.44 -14.20 2.01
CA ASP A 86 -10.78 -15.42 2.73
C ASP A 86 -12.14 -15.32 3.45
N ARG A 87 -12.61 -16.45 4.01
CA ARG A 87 -13.92 -16.52 4.69
C ARG A 87 -14.06 -15.57 5.88
N ARG A 88 -12.95 -15.09 6.46
CA ARG A 88 -12.97 -14.21 7.64
C ARG A 88 -12.91 -12.73 7.25
N ASN A 89 -12.43 -12.43 6.06
CA ASN A 89 -12.27 -11.09 5.53
C ASN A 89 -13.12 -10.87 4.26
N GLN A 90 -14.22 -11.63 4.08
CA GLN A 90 -15.04 -11.59 2.86
C GLN A 90 -15.55 -10.20 2.50
N ASP A 91 -15.65 -9.32 3.51
CA ASP A 91 -16.12 -7.96 3.36
C ASP A 91 -15.02 -7.02 2.84
N PHE A 92 -13.73 -7.38 2.98
CA PHE A 92 -12.60 -6.65 2.41
C PHE A 92 -12.44 -6.97 0.91
N LYS A 93 -13.43 -6.57 0.12
CA LYS A 93 -13.40 -6.64 -1.35
C LYS A 93 -13.26 -5.24 -1.92
N THR A 94 -12.20 -5.01 -2.69
CA THR A 94 -12.21 -3.92 -3.66
C THR A 94 -12.67 -4.47 -5.01
N PRO A 95 -13.51 -3.75 -5.78
CA PRO A 95 -13.90 -2.36 -5.54
C PRO A 95 -15.28 -2.24 -4.87
N SER A 96 -15.34 -1.52 -3.74
CA SER A 96 -16.57 -0.78 -3.45
C SER A 96 -16.78 0.25 -4.57
N PRO A 97 -17.99 0.77 -4.81
CA PRO A 97 -18.23 1.80 -5.84
C PRO A 97 -17.34 3.06 -5.70
N ALA A 98 -16.68 3.25 -4.55
CA ALA A 98 -15.74 4.33 -4.30
C ALA A 98 -14.27 4.00 -4.68
N ALA A 99 -13.93 2.73 -4.91
CA ALA A 99 -12.58 2.32 -5.28
C ALA A 99 -12.36 2.51 -6.80
N ILE A 100 -11.27 3.20 -7.14
CA ILE A 100 -10.94 3.63 -8.51
C ILE A 100 -10.71 2.45 -9.48
N ARG A 101 -10.33 1.27 -8.96
CA ARG A 101 -10.18 -0.01 -9.68
C ARG A 101 -9.95 -1.15 -8.66
N PRO A 102 -10.02 -2.45 -9.04
CA PRO A 102 -9.57 -3.55 -8.18
C PRO A 102 -8.10 -3.35 -7.77
N MET A 103 -7.80 -3.46 -6.49
CA MET A 103 -6.45 -3.21 -5.95
C MET A 103 -5.60 -4.47 -5.83
N GLY A 104 -6.12 -5.66 -6.17
CA GLY A 104 -5.35 -6.91 -6.09
C GLY A 104 -4.71 -7.08 -4.72
N ASN A 105 -3.40 -7.30 -4.69
CA ASN A 105 -2.63 -7.38 -3.45
C ASN A 105 -2.33 -6.00 -2.85
N VAL A 106 -2.62 -5.86 -1.55
CA VAL A 106 -2.33 -4.64 -0.77
C VAL A 106 -1.49 -4.98 0.46
N LEU A 107 -0.66 -4.04 0.91
CA LEU A 107 0.13 -4.19 2.13
C LEU A 107 -0.67 -3.76 3.35
N THR A 108 -0.82 -4.66 4.31
CA THR A 108 -1.60 -4.46 5.54
C THR A 108 -0.92 -5.13 6.74
N VAL A 109 -1.55 -5.04 7.90
CA VAL A 109 -1.02 -5.53 9.18
C VAL A 109 -1.81 -6.75 9.65
N GLY A 110 -1.11 -7.86 9.83
CA GLY A 110 -1.67 -9.10 10.35
C GLY A 110 -1.56 -9.24 11.87
N ARG A 111 -2.36 -10.15 12.43
CA ARG A 111 -2.37 -10.49 13.87
C ARG A 111 -1.44 -11.66 14.24
N SER A 112 -0.96 -12.38 13.24
CA SER A 112 -0.03 -13.51 13.39
C SER A 112 0.74 -13.75 12.09
N ASN A 113 1.87 -14.43 12.21
CA ASN A 113 2.71 -14.93 11.12
C ASN A 113 2.14 -16.20 10.43
N SER A 114 0.82 -16.40 10.48
CA SER A 114 0.18 -17.58 9.90
C SER A 114 -0.32 -17.31 8.48
N LYS A 115 -0.38 -18.35 7.64
CA LYS A 115 -0.83 -18.31 6.25
C LYS A 115 -2.29 -17.84 6.05
N PHE A 116 -3.03 -17.62 7.14
CA PHE A 116 -4.39 -17.10 7.13
C PHE A 116 -4.33 -15.68 7.69
N ALA A 117 -4.51 -14.70 6.80
CA ALA A 117 -4.43 -13.29 7.09
C ALA A 117 -5.57 -12.85 8.04
N SER A 118 -5.39 -13.00 9.36
CA SER A 118 -6.23 -12.24 10.29
C SER A 118 -5.77 -10.79 10.21
N LEU A 119 -6.49 -9.97 9.44
CA LEU A 119 -6.29 -8.51 9.43
C LEU A 119 -6.42 -7.98 10.86
N TYR A 120 -5.60 -6.99 11.19
CA TYR A 120 -5.62 -6.35 12.49
C TYR A 120 -6.34 -5.02 12.41
N ASP A 121 -7.42 -4.86 13.17
CA ASP A 121 -8.35 -3.74 13.10
C ASP A 121 -8.23 -2.76 14.28
N ARG A 122 -7.22 -2.90 15.17
CA ARG A 122 -7.15 -2.16 16.45
C ARG A 122 -5.93 -1.26 16.60
N GLY A 123 -5.61 -0.52 15.57
CA GLY A 123 -4.46 0.37 15.55
C GLY A 123 -3.24 -0.35 15.03
N SER A 124 -2.59 0.23 14.03
CA SER A 124 -1.43 -0.39 13.40
C SER A 124 -0.55 0.64 12.73
N SER A 125 0.68 0.26 12.41
CA SER A 125 1.59 1.09 11.65
C SER A 125 2.32 0.27 10.60
N ILE A 126 2.53 0.86 9.43
CA ILE A 126 3.38 0.33 8.36
C ILE A 126 4.49 1.35 8.12
N GLU A 127 5.74 0.91 8.08
CA GLU A 127 6.91 1.71 7.74
C GLU A 127 7.66 1.08 6.55
N LEU A 128 7.95 1.91 5.56
CA LEU A 128 8.81 1.59 4.41
C LEU A 128 10.09 2.40 4.51
N ASP A 129 11.23 1.71 4.43
CA ASP A 129 12.56 2.30 4.53
C ASP A 129 13.25 2.27 3.16
N PHE A 130 13.40 3.47 2.58
CA PHE A 130 14.02 3.74 1.29
C PHE A 130 15.51 4.08 1.43
N SER A 131 16.12 3.96 2.61
CA SER A 131 17.52 4.37 2.85
C SER A 131 18.54 3.72 1.91
N ALA A 132 18.26 2.54 1.35
CA ALA A 132 19.09 1.91 0.33
C ALA A 132 19.17 2.72 -0.99
N MET A 133 18.18 3.59 -1.24
CA MET A 133 18.13 4.54 -2.35
C MET A 133 18.67 5.93 -1.94
N GLY A 134 19.04 6.14 -0.67
CA GLY A 134 19.34 7.46 -0.12
C GLY A 134 18.08 8.18 0.34
N SER A 135 17.74 9.29 -0.29
CA SER A 135 16.45 9.97 -0.15
C SER A 135 15.67 9.90 -1.45
N ILE A 136 14.36 9.92 -1.34
CA ILE A 136 13.44 9.96 -2.47
C ILE A 136 12.53 11.17 -2.36
N THR A 137 11.96 11.56 -3.49
CA THR A 137 10.81 12.44 -3.55
C THR A 137 9.53 11.63 -3.61
N LEU A 138 8.80 11.53 -2.51
CA LEU A 138 7.51 10.82 -2.45
C LEU A 138 6.43 11.63 -3.17
N LYS A 139 5.82 11.07 -4.21
CA LYS A 139 4.76 11.72 -4.99
C LYS A 139 3.37 11.38 -4.47
N GLY A 140 3.14 10.13 -4.09
CA GLY A 140 1.86 9.71 -3.54
C GLY A 140 1.79 8.23 -3.18
N LEU A 141 0.66 7.86 -2.61
CA LEU A 141 0.32 6.47 -2.30
C LEU A 141 -1.18 6.25 -2.37
N HIS A 142 -1.61 4.99 -2.50
CA HIS A 142 -2.99 4.61 -2.18
C HIS A 142 -3.11 4.20 -0.73
N VAL A 143 -4.17 4.69 -0.09
CA VAL A 143 -4.59 4.29 1.24
C VAL A 143 -5.99 3.72 1.17
N LEU A 144 -6.25 2.67 1.95
CA LEU A 144 -7.47 1.90 1.91
C LEU A 144 -8.01 1.64 3.30
N ASP A 145 -9.32 1.45 3.37
CA ASP A 145 -10.07 1.02 4.55
C ASP A 145 -9.82 1.90 5.79
N ILE A 146 -9.96 3.21 5.60
CA ILE A 146 -9.97 4.20 6.66
C ILE A 146 -11.43 4.58 6.94
N THR A 147 -11.96 4.08 8.05
CA THR A 147 -13.31 4.35 8.54
C THR A 147 -13.38 5.65 9.35
N GLU A 148 -14.59 6.11 9.68
CA GLU A 148 -14.79 7.34 10.48
C GLU A 148 -14.13 7.22 11.87
N ASP A 149 -14.15 6.02 12.46
CA ASP A 149 -13.51 5.73 13.75
C ASP A 149 -11.96 5.78 13.66
N GLU A 150 -11.40 5.91 12.45
CA GLU A 150 -9.97 5.95 12.16
C GLU A 150 -9.54 7.31 11.56
N ALA A 151 -10.37 8.36 11.70
CA ALA A 151 -10.14 9.67 11.08
C ALA A 151 -8.82 10.37 11.50
N ASP A 152 -8.23 10.02 12.64
CA ASP A 152 -6.92 10.55 13.06
C ASP A 152 -5.72 9.73 12.54
N SER A 153 -5.96 8.83 11.59
CA SER A 153 -4.88 8.14 10.87
C SER A 153 -3.99 9.16 10.17
N ARG A 154 -2.69 8.88 10.06
CA ARG A 154 -1.71 9.83 9.54
C ARG A 154 -0.59 9.17 8.75
N LEU A 155 -0.03 9.96 7.84
CA LEU A 155 1.21 9.73 7.14
C LEU A 155 2.31 10.55 7.81
N GLU A 156 3.40 9.91 8.22
CA GLU A 156 4.63 10.53 8.69
C GLU A 156 5.73 10.26 7.66
N LEU A 157 6.37 11.33 7.18
CA LEU A 157 7.54 11.25 6.32
C LEU A 157 8.76 11.58 7.16
N LEU A 158 9.79 10.75 7.08
CA LEU A 158 11.00 10.90 7.87
C LEU A 158 12.23 10.99 6.96
N ASP A 159 13.20 11.79 7.38
CA ASP A 159 14.51 11.85 6.73
C ASP A 159 15.43 10.68 7.13
N LYS A 160 16.67 10.71 6.66
CA LYS A 160 17.68 9.67 6.93
C LYS A 160 18.13 9.65 8.39
N GLU A 161 17.98 10.75 9.13
CA GLU A 161 18.23 10.83 10.57
C GLU A 161 17.07 10.25 11.38
N GLY A 162 15.91 10.03 10.75
CA GLY A 162 14.69 9.55 11.41
C GLY A 162 13.85 10.68 12.00
N GLU A 163 14.11 11.93 11.62
CA GLU A 163 13.32 13.09 12.02
C GLU A 163 12.12 13.25 11.10
N VAL A 164 10.97 13.63 11.68
CA VAL A 164 9.74 13.82 10.91
C VAL A 164 9.84 15.11 10.11
N ILE A 165 9.90 15.00 8.79
CA ILE A 165 9.91 16.14 7.87
C ILE A 165 8.50 16.63 7.52
N LYS A 166 7.51 15.73 7.53
CA LYS A 166 6.11 16.08 7.23
C LYS A 166 5.15 15.08 7.87
N THR A 167 4.05 15.59 8.42
CA THR A 167 2.91 14.77 8.85
C THR A 167 1.66 15.20 8.07
N MET A 168 0.88 14.25 7.57
CA MET A 168 -0.36 14.51 6.85
C MET A 168 -1.48 13.61 7.40
N PRO A 169 -2.70 14.13 7.64
CA PRO A 169 -3.84 13.29 7.97
C PRO A 169 -4.21 12.42 6.77
N LEU A 170 -4.64 11.18 7.02
CA LEU A 170 -5.22 10.33 5.99
C LEU A 170 -6.71 10.66 5.82
N PRO A 171 -7.21 10.75 4.58
CA PRO A 171 -8.64 10.90 4.34
C PRO A 171 -9.41 9.65 4.78
N VAL A 172 -10.60 9.85 5.35
CA VAL A 172 -11.58 8.78 5.57
C VAL A 172 -12.06 8.28 4.21
N THR A 173 -11.78 7.02 3.91
CA THR A 173 -12.21 6.37 2.66
C THR A 173 -13.55 5.66 2.81
N GLY A 174 -13.98 5.42 4.04
CA GLY A 174 -15.06 4.49 4.38
C GLY A 174 -14.58 3.04 4.31
N ALA A 175 -15.42 2.15 4.81
CA ALA A 175 -15.16 0.71 4.80
C ALA A 175 -14.90 0.23 3.36
N TYR A 176 -13.75 -0.41 3.16
CA TYR A 176 -13.31 -0.96 1.87
C TYR A 176 -13.18 0.10 0.76
N GLY A 177 -13.16 1.38 1.13
CA GLY A 177 -12.85 2.47 0.23
C GLY A 177 -11.35 2.52 -0.03
N ALA A 178 -10.98 3.10 -1.17
CA ALA A 178 -9.59 3.38 -1.53
C ALA A 178 -9.51 4.81 -2.05
N THR A 179 -8.44 5.52 -1.70
CA THR A 179 -8.19 6.84 -2.27
C THR A 179 -6.71 7.07 -2.50
N ARG A 180 -6.44 7.96 -3.46
CA ARG A 180 -5.10 8.43 -3.76
C ARG A 180 -4.75 9.60 -2.87
N LEU A 181 -3.67 9.47 -2.12
CA LEU A 181 -3.05 10.55 -1.38
C LEU A 181 -1.88 11.14 -2.19
N ARG A 182 -1.98 12.42 -2.56
CA ARG A 182 -0.91 13.17 -3.22
C ARG A 182 -0.08 13.91 -2.15
N VAL A 183 1.24 13.74 -2.19
CA VAL A 183 2.14 14.17 -1.11
C VAL A 183 3.18 15.17 -1.59
N ASP A 184 3.85 14.85 -2.70
CA ASP A 184 4.94 15.62 -3.34
C ASP A 184 5.95 16.21 -2.34
N THR A 185 6.77 15.36 -1.73
CA THR A 185 7.73 15.76 -0.68
C THR A 185 9.11 15.15 -0.92
N PRO A 186 10.17 15.96 -1.12
CA PRO A 186 11.55 15.50 -1.27
C PRO A 186 12.19 15.15 0.07
N GLY A 187 13.34 14.45 0.03
CA GLY A 187 14.14 14.16 1.21
C GLY A 187 13.62 13.03 2.10
N VAL A 188 12.67 12.24 1.59
CA VAL A 188 12.07 11.13 2.35
C VAL A 188 13.01 9.93 2.33
N ALA A 189 13.48 9.49 3.49
CA ALA A 189 14.18 8.21 3.62
C ALA A 189 13.25 7.11 4.18
N LYS A 190 12.24 7.50 4.96
CA LYS A 190 11.23 6.57 5.48
C LYS A 190 9.83 7.13 5.36
N LEU A 191 8.90 6.25 5.02
CA LEU A 191 7.47 6.49 5.01
C LEU A 191 6.85 5.69 6.13
N ARG A 192 6.16 6.34 7.07
CA ARG A 192 5.37 5.65 8.09
C ARG A 192 3.90 6.03 7.96
N VAL A 193 3.05 5.03 7.93
CA VAL A 193 1.59 5.15 7.92
C VAL A 193 1.10 4.64 9.25
N VAL A 194 0.37 5.46 10.00
CA VAL A 194 -0.21 5.11 11.30
C VAL A 194 -1.72 5.11 11.15
N PHE A 195 -2.34 3.96 11.41
CA PHE A 195 -3.78 3.76 11.33
C PHE A 195 -4.41 3.90 12.73
N GLY A 196 -5.43 4.74 12.83
CA GLY A 196 -6.15 5.05 14.06
C GLY A 196 -5.37 5.94 15.03
N ASN A 197 -6.09 6.50 16.00
CA ASN A 197 -5.54 7.39 17.02
C ASN A 197 -5.05 6.58 18.23
N GLU A 198 -4.08 7.10 18.99
CA GLU A 198 -3.45 6.40 20.13
C GLU A 198 -4.44 5.89 21.20
N ASN A 199 -5.61 6.52 21.30
CA ASN A 199 -6.66 6.19 22.25
C ASN A 199 -7.78 5.30 21.68
N SER A 200 -7.76 4.99 20.39
CA SER A 200 -8.81 4.24 19.71
C SER A 200 -8.44 2.76 19.58
N ARG A 201 -9.47 1.91 19.59
CA ARG A 201 -9.34 0.47 19.30
C ARG A 201 -9.64 0.16 17.84
N SER A 202 -9.41 1.14 16.97
CA SER A 202 -9.62 1.12 15.52
C SER A 202 -8.28 1.39 14.82
N GLY A 203 -8.06 0.86 13.62
CA GLY A 203 -6.86 1.10 12.81
C GLY A 203 -6.36 -0.14 12.09
N GLY A 204 -7.07 -0.55 11.03
CA GLY A 204 -6.74 -1.73 10.22
C GLY A 204 -6.52 -1.48 8.73
N GLY A 205 -6.26 -0.22 8.35
CA GLY A 205 -6.09 0.17 6.97
C GLY A 205 -4.97 -0.57 6.23
N ALA A 206 -4.95 -0.36 4.92
CA ALA A 206 -3.94 -0.90 4.03
C ALA A 206 -3.35 0.20 3.14
N ILE A 207 -2.18 -0.08 2.56
CA ILE A 207 -1.57 0.76 1.53
C ILE A 207 -1.25 -0.04 0.29
N ASP A 208 -1.24 0.65 -0.84
CA ASP A 208 -0.82 0.13 -2.13
C ASP A 208 -0.23 1.26 -2.97
N VAL A 209 0.38 0.92 -4.10
CA VAL A 209 0.84 1.85 -5.15
C VAL A 209 1.63 3.02 -4.55
N ILE A 210 2.85 2.78 -4.10
CA ILE A 210 3.74 3.86 -3.62
C ILE A 210 4.52 4.43 -4.79
N GLU A 211 4.39 5.73 -5.02
CA GLU A 211 5.07 6.44 -6.10
C GLU A 211 6.08 7.43 -5.57
N PHE A 212 7.28 7.33 -6.12
CA PHE A 212 8.38 8.18 -5.75
C PHE A 212 9.34 8.37 -6.92
N CYS A 213 10.17 9.40 -6.83
CA CYS A 213 11.25 9.62 -7.79
C CYS A 213 12.56 9.61 -6.98
N ARG A 214 13.59 8.98 -7.53
CA ARG A 214 14.94 9.08 -6.96
C ARG A 214 15.46 10.50 -7.18
N ASP A 215 16.17 11.01 -6.18
CA ASP A 215 16.88 12.28 -6.28
C ASP A 215 18.15 12.15 -7.15
#